data_AF-A0A7C5NVR1-F1
#
_entry.id   AF-A0A7C5NVR1-F1
#
_cell.length_a   1.000
_cell.length_b   1.000
_cell.length_c   1.000
_cell.angle_alpha   90.00
_cell.angle_beta   90.00
_cell.angle_gamma   90.00
#
_symmetry.space_group_name_H-M   'P 1'
#
loop_
_entity.id
_entity.type
_entity.pdbx_description
1 polymer ?
#
loop_
_entity_poly.entity_id
_entity_poly.type
_entity_poly.pdbx_seq_one_letter_code
_entity_poly.pdbx_strand_id
1 'polypeptide(L)'
;MKNIKYIVLAMIIFILLNFSCKVKFNEEVKPELNQIIYGLASPVKLNYDTTVLILSDYFQDVSIIDKINFPKGLNLVKNKNNDTLILLSSDSLAVLDVLKIETQKGSTEIPVIKSFKKKYTYVFPDPQHIYKKVNLVGDINAWNPANSPLLYKDSLWTIDLYLEPDKYAYQVVLDGKWQLDPNNEVKVSNGMGGYNSQLVVGSEQKSPKPELETEKIEENKIYLKSNALGQKYLVMFQNHRIGYELKGKSLKVEVPKAASNIKRSYIRAWVYDDNFLSDELFIPLDSAKVLTKSSQLTRQDKETNIMYYVMVDRFKNAKKENDAPLNDPEVNPKADFHGGDIAGVTEMVKGDYFSKLGVTAIWLSPIVENPKGKYGLYDVKGIKSKFSAYHGYWPVSFTKIDKRFGTPADLNELVNNSHSKDINVLLDFVANHVHEEHPVYKKYKDKGWFTNLYLPDGTLNTEKWD
;
A
#
# COMPACT_ATOMS: atom_id res chain seq x y z
N MET A 1 -32.77 -61.39 -8.82
CA MET A 1 -33.08 -59.95 -8.62
C MET A 1 -32.36 -59.35 -7.40
N LYS A 2 -31.01 -59.36 -7.35
CA LYS A 2 -30.24 -58.74 -6.24
C LYS A 2 -29.05 -57.86 -6.68
N ASN A 3 -28.75 -57.76 -7.99
CA ASN A 3 -27.60 -56.99 -8.50
C ASN A 3 -27.95 -55.62 -9.11
N ILE A 4 -29.21 -55.20 -9.11
CA ILE A 4 -29.63 -53.91 -9.72
C ILE A 4 -29.58 -52.76 -8.70
N LYS A 5 -29.64 -53.02 -7.39
CA LYS A 5 -29.64 -51.95 -6.37
C LYS A 5 -28.27 -51.29 -6.13
N TYR A 6 -27.15 -51.97 -6.38
CA TYR A 6 -25.81 -51.40 -6.18
C TYR A 6 -25.32 -50.57 -7.37
N ILE A 7 -25.78 -50.85 -8.59
CA ILE A 7 -25.44 -50.07 -9.79
C ILE A 7 -26.17 -48.72 -9.77
N VAL A 8 -27.42 -48.68 -9.29
CA VAL A 8 -28.18 -47.43 -9.16
C VAL A 8 -27.63 -46.55 -8.04
N LEU A 9 -27.15 -47.12 -6.93
CA LEU A 9 -26.53 -46.35 -5.83
C LEU A 9 -25.13 -45.81 -6.23
N ALA A 10 -24.35 -46.57 -7.00
CA ALA A 10 -23.08 -46.10 -7.56
C ALA A 10 -23.28 -45.00 -8.63
N MET A 11 -24.33 -45.09 -9.46
CA MET A 11 -24.69 -44.03 -10.41
C MET A 11 -25.17 -42.75 -9.71
N ILE A 12 -25.91 -42.85 -8.60
CA ILE A 12 -26.39 -41.67 -7.86
C ILE A 12 -25.24 -40.95 -7.13
N ILE A 13 -24.21 -41.67 -6.68
CA ILE A 13 -22.99 -41.07 -6.10
C ILE A 13 -22.09 -40.45 -7.19
N PHE A 14 -22.09 -40.99 -8.42
CA PHE A 14 -21.35 -40.40 -9.55
C PHE A 14 -22.03 -39.15 -10.15
N ILE A 15 -23.35 -39.02 -10.00
CA ILE A 15 -24.13 -37.87 -10.49
C ILE A 15 -23.96 -36.63 -9.59
N LEU A 16 -23.61 -36.80 -8.31
CA LEU A 16 -23.37 -35.67 -7.39
C LEU A 16 -21.97 -35.02 -7.54
N LEU A 17 -21.04 -35.62 -8.30
CA LEU A 17 -19.68 -35.11 -8.49
C LEU A 17 -19.48 -34.25 -9.76
N ASN A 18 -20.53 -34.02 -10.56
CA ASN A 18 -20.45 -33.21 -11.79
C ASN A 18 -21.42 -32.01 -11.82
N PHE A 19 -21.84 -31.49 -10.67
CA PHE A 19 -22.53 -30.21 -10.64
C PHE A 19 -21.52 -29.07 -10.82
N SER A 20 -21.48 -28.51 -12.03
CA SER A 20 -20.80 -27.24 -12.32
C SER A 20 -21.74 -26.10 -11.95
N CYS A 21 -21.32 -25.21 -11.05
CA CYS A 21 -22.07 -23.99 -10.75
C CYS A 21 -21.63 -22.88 -11.71
N LYS A 22 -22.57 -22.25 -12.42
CA LYS A 22 -22.28 -21.14 -13.32
C LYS A 22 -22.74 -19.83 -12.71
N VAL A 23 -21.79 -18.96 -12.39
CA VAL A 23 -22.06 -17.59 -11.98
C VAL A 23 -22.08 -16.72 -13.24
N LYS A 24 -23.18 -16.01 -13.48
CA LYS A 24 -23.33 -15.08 -14.61
C LYS A 24 -23.58 -13.67 -14.09
N PHE A 25 -22.97 -12.70 -14.75
CA PHE A 25 -23.34 -11.30 -14.64
C PHE A 25 -23.93 -10.87 -15.99
N ASN A 26 -25.06 -10.17 -15.95
CA ASN A 26 -25.87 -9.88 -17.16
C ASN A 26 -25.38 -8.65 -17.94
N GLU A 27 -24.40 -7.90 -17.44
CA GLU A 27 -23.90 -6.70 -18.09
C GLU A 27 -22.76 -7.05 -19.05
N GLU A 28 -22.93 -6.70 -20.33
CA GLU A 28 -21.87 -6.77 -21.31
C GLU A 28 -20.82 -5.71 -20.97
N VAL A 29 -19.59 -6.15 -20.72
CA VAL A 29 -18.45 -5.26 -20.46
C VAL A 29 -18.17 -4.42 -21.71
N LYS A 30 -18.29 -3.09 -21.61
CA LYS A 30 -18.02 -2.17 -22.72
C LYS A 30 -16.53 -1.77 -22.79
N PRO A 31 -15.99 -1.39 -23.95
CA PRO A 31 -14.57 -0.99 -24.06
C PRO A 31 -14.24 0.37 -23.43
N GLU A 32 -15.22 1.28 -23.30
CA GLU A 32 -15.02 2.68 -22.87
C GLU A 32 -14.72 2.84 -21.36
N LEU A 33 -14.66 1.74 -20.61
CA LEU A 33 -14.54 1.70 -19.14
C LEU A 33 -13.26 2.34 -18.58
N ASN A 34 -12.21 2.42 -19.38
CA ASN A 34 -10.92 3.02 -18.95
C ASN A 34 -10.99 4.55 -18.75
N GLN A 35 -12.14 5.20 -19.00
CA GLN A 35 -12.31 6.65 -18.85
C GLN A 35 -13.06 7.08 -17.58
N ILE A 36 -13.58 6.13 -16.78
CA ILE A 36 -14.38 6.44 -15.59
C ILE A 36 -13.47 6.58 -14.36
N ILE A 37 -12.65 5.56 -14.11
CA ILE A 37 -11.62 5.54 -13.06
C ILE A 37 -10.25 5.52 -13.73
N TYR A 38 -9.27 6.19 -13.11
CA TYR A 38 -7.89 6.13 -13.58
C TYR A 38 -7.30 4.73 -13.31
N GLY A 39 -7.16 3.93 -14.37
CA GLY A 39 -6.61 2.59 -14.27
C GLY A 39 -7.52 1.62 -13.52
N LEU A 40 -6.92 0.77 -12.68
CA LEU A 40 -7.63 -0.24 -11.91
C LEU A 40 -8.00 0.30 -10.53
N ALA A 41 -9.24 0.07 -10.12
CA ALA A 41 -9.70 0.45 -8.80
C ALA A 41 -8.99 -0.39 -7.73
N SER A 42 -8.16 0.26 -6.92
CA SER A 42 -7.58 -0.33 -5.71
C SER A 42 -8.69 -0.66 -4.71
N PRO A 43 -8.68 -1.85 -4.08
CA PRO A 43 -9.69 -2.21 -3.10
C PRO A 43 -9.75 -1.23 -1.92
N VAL A 44 -10.95 -0.81 -1.55
CA VAL A 44 -11.19 -0.03 -0.32
C VAL A 44 -11.08 -0.99 0.86
N LYS A 45 -10.03 -0.84 1.67
CA LYS A 45 -9.89 -1.55 2.95
C LYS A 45 -10.66 -0.79 4.01
N LEU A 46 -11.75 -1.38 4.50
CA LEU A 46 -12.58 -0.76 5.53
C LEU A 46 -11.88 -0.79 6.89
N ASN A 47 -12.08 0.28 7.66
CA ASN A 47 -11.84 0.27 9.11
C ASN A 47 -12.96 -0.46 9.84
N TYR A 48 -12.70 -0.84 11.09
CA TYR A 48 -13.70 -1.51 11.94
C TYR A 48 -14.89 -0.59 12.25
N ASP A 49 -14.60 0.68 12.54
CA ASP A 49 -15.58 1.68 12.93
C ASP A 49 -16.01 2.51 11.71
N THR A 50 -15.18 3.45 11.26
CA THR A 50 -15.52 4.44 10.25
C THR A 50 -14.44 4.49 9.20
N THR A 51 -14.84 4.33 7.95
CA THR A 51 -13.95 4.50 6.80
C THR A 51 -14.26 5.81 6.12
N VAL A 52 -13.25 6.66 5.92
CA VAL A 52 -13.35 7.84 5.06
C VAL A 52 -12.85 7.45 3.68
N LEU A 53 -13.73 7.52 2.69
CA LEU A 53 -13.41 7.25 1.29
C LEU A 53 -13.44 8.57 0.51
N ILE A 54 -12.32 8.92 -0.11
CA ILE A 54 -12.19 10.09 -0.99
C ILE A 54 -12.38 9.60 -2.44
N LEU A 55 -13.39 10.12 -3.12
CA LEU A 55 -13.76 9.68 -4.47
C LEU A 55 -12.76 10.20 -5.51
N SER A 56 -12.16 11.36 -5.28
CA SER A 56 -11.12 11.92 -6.14
C SER A 56 -9.83 11.10 -6.19
N ASP A 57 -9.64 10.15 -5.26
CA ASP A 57 -8.57 9.14 -5.36
C ASP A 57 -8.80 8.15 -6.52
N TYR A 58 -10.05 8.02 -6.99
CA TYR A 58 -10.45 7.11 -8.06
C TYR A 58 -10.89 7.85 -9.34
N PHE A 59 -11.60 8.96 -9.18
CA PHE A 59 -12.24 9.70 -10.27
C PHE A 59 -11.53 11.05 -10.51
N GLN A 60 -11.21 11.35 -11.76
CA GLN A 60 -10.67 12.67 -12.11
C GLN A 60 -11.69 13.80 -11.93
N ASP A 61 -12.96 13.48 -12.15
CA ASP A 61 -14.08 14.39 -11.96
C ASP A 61 -15.20 13.63 -11.25
N VAL A 62 -15.43 13.95 -9.98
CA VAL A 62 -16.46 13.30 -9.16
C VAL A 62 -17.88 13.72 -9.56
N SER A 63 -18.04 14.80 -10.33
CA SER A 63 -19.36 15.31 -10.73
C SER A 63 -20.09 14.44 -11.76
N ILE A 64 -19.37 13.52 -12.41
CA ILE A 64 -19.95 12.57 -13.36
C ILE A 64 -20.72 11.42 -12.68
N ILE A 65 -20.58 11.27 -11.36
CA ILE A 65 -21.19 10.19 -10.59
C ILE A 65 -22.67 10.49 -10.38
N ASP A 66 -23.54 9.63 -10.91
CA ASP A 66 -24.99 9.74 -10.77
C ASP A 66 -25.47 8.99 -9.52
N LYS A 67 -24.91 7.81 -9.26
CA LYS A 67 -25.36 6.94 -8.18
C LYS A 67 -24.27 5.99 -7.68
N ILE A 68 -24.27 5.75 -6.37
CA ILE A 68 -23.43 4.73 -5.73
C ILE A 68 -24.35 3.72 -5.05
N ASN A 69 -24.21 2.46 -5.44
CA ASN A 69 -24.90 1.34 -4.82
C ASN A 69 -23.94 0.62 -3.86
N PHE A 70 -24.32 0.55 -2.59
CA PHE A 70 -23.53 -0.07 -1.54
C PHE A 70 -23.87 -1.56 -1.40
N PRO A 71 -22.87 -2.42 -1.13
CA PRO A 71 -23.12 -3.82 -0.83
C PRO A 71 -23.90 -3.95 0.49
N LYS A 72 -24.61 -5.07 0.65
CA LYS A 72 -25.38 -5.35 1.87
C LYS A 72 -24.46 -5.27 3.08
N GLY A 73 -24.87 -4.48 4.07
CA GLY A 73 -24.13 -4.34 5.32
C GLY A 73 -23.06 -3.26 5.31
N LEU A 74 -22.89 -2.51 4.22
CA LEU A 74 -22.09 -1.29 4.18
C LEU A 74 -23.02 -0.09 4.03
N ASN A 75 -22.94 0.86 4.97
CA ASN A 75 -23.84 2.00 5.01
C ASN A 75 -23.08 3.32 4.88
N LEU A 76 -23.67 4.26 4.12
CA LEU A 76 -23.25 5.65 4.11
C LEU A 76 -23.83 6.35 5.34
N VAL A 77 -22.96 6.81 6.24
CA VAL A 77 -23.37 7.52 7.46
C VAL A 77 -23.59 9.00 7.18
N LYS A 78 -22.68 9.60 6.40
CA LYS A 78 -22.72 11.02 6.06
C LYS A 78 -21.97 11.26 4.76
N ASN A 79 -22.53 12.16 3.96
CA ASN A 79 -21.83 12.75 2.83
C ASN A 79 -21.37 14.15 3.25
N LYS A 80 -20.05 14.39 3.36
CA LYS A 80 -19.53 15.71 3.77
C LYS A 80 -19.60 16.72 2.62
N ASN A 81 -19.33 16.26 1.40
CA ASN A 81 -19.34 16.98 0.13
C ASN A 81 -19.46 15.94 -1.01
N ASN A 82 -19.53 16.32 -2.27
CA ASN A 82 -19.64 15.34 -3.37
C ASN A 82 -18.40 14.44 -3.57
N ASP A 83 -17.34 14.63 -2.79
CA ASP A 83 -16.07 13.92 -2.93
C ASP A 83 -15.80 12.93 -1.77
N THR A 84 -16.38 13.14 -0.58
CA THR A 84 -16.02 12.37 0.62
C THR A 84 -17.19 11.59 1.19
N LEU A 85 -17.06 10.27 1.20
CA LEU A 85 -18.01 9.34 1.81
C LEU A 85 -17.51 8.88 3.19
N ILE A 86 -18.43 8.83 4.16
CA ILE A 86 -18.18 8.24 5.47
C ILE A 86 -18.96 6.93 5.57
N LEU A 87 -18.22 5.81 5.59
CA LEU A 87 -18.77 4.47 5.51
C LEU A 87 -18.66 3.73 6.85
N LEU A 88 -19.71 2.98 7.18
CA LEU A 88 -19.79 2.12 8.36
C LEU A 88 -20.16 0.71 7.93
N SER A 89 -19.31 -0.26 8.27
CA SER A 89 -19.58 -1.68 8.05
C SER A 89 -20.38 -2.28 9.20
N SER A 90 -21.24 -3.23 8.87
CA SER A 90 -21.92 -4.12 9.82
C SER A 90 -21.43 -5.56 9.69
N ASP A 91 -21.79 -6.40 10.66
CA ASP A 91 -21.45 -7.83 10.63
C ASP A 91 -22.00 -8.56 9.42
N SER A 92 -23.11 -8.07 8.84
CA SER A 92 -23.74 -8.65 7.65
C SER A 92 -22.97 -8.42 6.34
N LEU A 93 -21.95 -7.54 6.35
CA LEU A 93 -21.09 -7.32 5.20
C LEU A 93 -20.25 -8.57 4.93
N ALA A 94 -20.21 -8.98 3.66
CA ALA A 94 -19.31 -10.05 3.21
C ALA A 94 -17.84 -9.60 3.32
N VAL A 95 -16.92 -10.55 3.44
CA VAL A 95 -15.47 -10.27 3.50
C VAL A 95 -14.99 -9.46 2.30
N LEU A 96 -15.51 -9.78 1.12
CA LEU A 96 -15.24 -9.08 -0.13
C LEU A 96 -16.55 -8.90 -0.90
N ASP A 97 -16.81 -7.67 -1.32
CA ASP A 97 -17.89 -7.28 -2.24
C ASP A 97 -17.46 -6.03 -3.03
N VAL A 98 -18.38 -5.33 -3.70
CA VAL A 98 -18.06 -4.13 -4.48
C VAL A 98 -19.01 -2.97 -4.21
N LEU A 99 -18.48 -1.73 -4.30
CA LEU A 99 -19.29 -0.54 -4.56
C LEU A 99 -19.57 -0.49 -6.06
N LYS A 100 -20.84 -0.47 -6.46
CA LYS A 100 -21.21 -0.26 -7.86
C LYS A 100 -21.52 1.21 -8.09
N ILE A 101 -20.74 1.84 -8.96
CA ILE A 101 -20.85 3.26 -9.27
C ILE A 101 -21.43 3.41 -10.67
N GLU A 102 -22.50 4.17 -10.78
CA GLU A 102 -23.13 4.57 -12.03
C GLU A 102 -22.77 6.03 -12.31
N THR A 103 -22.39 6.29 -13.55
CA THR A 103 -21.94 7.59 -14.03
C THR A 103 -22.58 7.92 -15.37
N GLN A 104 -22.49 9.18 -15.76
CA GLN A 104 -22.94 9.65 -17.07
C GLN A 104 -22.23 8.94 -18.25
N LYS A 105 -21.07 8.32 -18.00
CA LYS A 105 -20.24 7.62 -19.00
C LYS A 105 -20.36 6.08 -18.91
N GLY A 106 -21.19 5.55 -18.03
CA GLY A 106 -21.34 4.11 -17.79
C GLY A 106 -21.19 3.73 -16.32
N SER A 107 -20.97 2.45 -16.04
CA SER A 107 -20.77 1.94 -14.68
C SER A 107 -19.30 1.57 -14.44
N THR A 108 -18.92 1.45 -13.17
CA THR A 108 -17.66 0.84 -12.71
C THR A 108 -17.86 0.25 -11.33
N GLU A 109 -17.01 -0.68 -10.92
CA GLU A 109 -17.07 -1.29 -9.58
C GLU A 109 -15.74 -1.13 -8.84
N ILE A 110 -15.81 -0.81 -7.55
CA ILE A 110 -14.64 -0.71 -6.67
C ILE A 110 -14.73 -1.84 -5.65
N PRO A 111 -13.75 -2.75 -5.57
CA PRO A 111 -13.72 -3.79 -4.55
C PRO A 111 -13.69 -3.19 -3.14
N VAL A 112 -14.41 -3.78 -2.21
CA VAL A 112 -14.42 -3.40 -0.81
C VAL A 112 -14.09 -4.60 0.06
N ILE A 113 -13.08 -4.45 0.89
CA ILE A 113 -12.59 -5.47 1.81
C ILE A 113 -13.06 -5.10 3.21
N LYS A 114 -13.80 -6.00 3.84
CA LYS A 114 -14.23 -5.85 5.24
C LYS A 114 -13.02 -5.87 6.16
N SER A 115 -13.05 -5.03 7.19
CA SER A 115 -12.07 -5.10 8.28
C SER A 115 -12.16 -6.45 8.99
N PHE A 116 -11.02 -7.12 9.16
CA PHE A 116 -10.93 -8.29 10.03
C PHE A 116 -10.63 -7.93 11.49
N LYS A 117 -10.42 -6.63 11.77
CA LYS A 117 -10.13 -6.16 13.12
C LYS A 117 -11.30 -6.49 14.05
N LYS A 118 -10.96 -6.90 15.25
CA LYS A 118 -11.90 -7.16 16.35
C LYS A 118 -11.55 -6.26 17.52
N LYS A 119 -12.58 -5.86 18.25
CA LYS A 119 -12.39 -5.17 19.53
C LYS A 119 -11.68 -6.12 20.51
N TYR A 120 -10.57 -5.68 21.06
CA TYR A 120 -9.83 -6.33 22.12
C TYR A 120 -9.64 -5.34 23.27
N THR A 121 -10.21 -5.64 24.43
CA THR A 121 -10.02 -4.80 25.62
C THR A 121 -8.81 -5.32 26.38
N TYR A 122 -7.71 -4.56 26.35
CA TYR A 122 -6.56 -4.83 27.20
C TYR A 122 -6.85 -4.27 28.60
N VAL A 123 -6.52 -5.07 29.61
CA VAL A 123 -6.65 -4.70 31.02
C VAL A 123 -5.31 -4.90 31.68
N PHE A 124 -4.82 -3.86 32.35
CA PHE A 124 -3.64 -3.93 33.20
C PHE A 124 -4.08 -3.90 34.67
N PRO A 125 -4.18 -5.08 35.33
CA PRO A 125 -4.53 -5.16 36.73
C PRO A 125 -3.31 -4.89 37.60
N ASP A 126 -3.24 -3.70 38.20
CA ASP A 126 -2.28 -3.40 39.27
C ASP A 126 -2.95 -2.54 40.36
N PRO A 127 -3.84 -3.14 41.16
CA PRO A 127 -4.63 -2.40 42.14
C PRO A 127 -3.79 -1.88 43.33
N GLN A 128 -2.52 -2.30 43.45
CA GLN A 128 -1.63 -1.90 44.55
C GLN A 128 -0.86 -0.61 44.25
N HIS A 129 -0.78 -0.20 42.98
CA HIS A 129 -0.01 0.96 42.55
C HIS A 129 -0.88 1.97 41.81
N ILE A 130 -0.76 3.24 42.21
CA ILE A 130 -1.41 4.37 41.53
C ILE A 130 -0.38 5.01 40.60
N TYR A 131 -0.43 4.64 39.32
CA TYR A 131 0.38 5.28 38.28
C TYR A 131 -0.25 6.62 37.85
N LYS A 132 0.57 7.57 37.38
CA LYS A 132 0.05 8.80 36.76
C LYS A 132 -0.29 8.57 35.29
N LYS A 133 0.52 7.76 34.60
CA LYS A 133 0.35 7.38 33.20
C LYS A 133 0.69 5.90 33.01
N VAL A 134 -0.19 5.20 32.31
CA VAL A 134 0.02 3.85 31.84
C VAL A 134 -0.21 3.84 30.34
N ASN A 135 0.75 3.37 29.58
CA ASN A 135 0.65 3.26 28.12
C ASN A 135 0.96 1.83 27.68
N LEU A 136 0.28 1.37 26.64
CA LEU A 136 0.62 0.16 25.91
C LEU A 136 1.51 0.52 24.73
N VAL A 137 2.57 -0.23 24.48
CA VAL A 137 3.47 0.05 23.36
C VAL A 137 3.88 -1.25 22.69
N GLY A 138 3.86 -1.30 21.35
CA GLY A 138 4.17 -2.54 20.63
C GLY A 138 3.86 -2.47 19.15
N ASP A 139 3.81 -3.65 18.52
CA ASP A 139 3.42 -3.82 17.12
C ASP A 139 2.04 -3.20 16.83
N ILE A 140 1.19 -3.16 17.85
CA ILE A 140 -0.16 -2.59 17.86
C ILE A 140 -0.20 -1.10 17.48
N ASN A 141 0.86 -0.34 17.77
CA ASN A 141 0.88 1.12 17.62
C ASN A 141 2.21 1.68 17.15
N ALA A 142 3.00 0.87 16.42
CA ALA A 142 4.32 1.22 15.91
C ALA A 142 5.30 1.66 17.03
N TRP A 143 5.20 1.03 18.19
CA TRP A 143 6.09 1.26 19.32
C TRP A 143 6.11 2.71 19.83
N ASN A 144 5.00 3.45 19.68
CA ASN A 144 4.83 4.81 20.20
C ASN A 144 3.88 4.85 21.40
N PRO A 145 4.36 5.13 22.63
CA PRO A 145 3.53 5.19 23.84
C PRO A 145 2.40 6.23 23.77
N ALA A 146 2.59 7.33 23.07
CA ALA A 146 1.60 8.41 22.98
C ALA A 146 0.30 7.96 22.29
N ASN A 147 0.38 6.92 21.44
CA ASN A 147 -0.74 6.44 20.64
C ASN A 147 -1.70 5.49 21.38
N SER A 148 -1.34 5.03 22.58
CA SER A 148 -2.19 4.07 23.33
C SER A 148 -2.13 4.28 24.85
N PRO A 149 -2.56 5.46 25.34
CA PRO A 149 -2.74 5.69 26.77
C PRO A 149 -3.91 4.86 27.30
N LEU A 150 -3.71 4.18 28.44
CA LEU A 150 -4.78 3.48 29.14
C LEU A 150 -5.61 4.47 29.96
N LEU A 151 -6.90 4.18 30.04
CA LEU A 151 -7.87 4.89 30.87
C LEU A 151 -8.04 4.17 32.20
N TYR A 152 -7.96 4.91 33.30
CA TYR A 152 -8.22 4.38 34.63
C TYR A 152 -9.73 4.41 34.93
N LYS A 153 -10.35 3.25 35.08
CA LYS A 153 -11.78 3.10 35.40
C LYS A 153 -12.01 1.84 36.25
N ASP A 154 -12.89 1.93 37.25
CA ASP A 154 -13.26 0.80 38.12
C ASP A 154 -12.05 0.09 38.74
N SER A 155 -11.05 0.88 39.18
CA SER A 155 -9.77 0.43 39.74
C SER A 155 -8.87 -0.37 38.79
N LEU A 156 -9.10 -0.26 37.47
CA LEU A 156 -8.32 -0.94 36.43
C LEU A 156 -7.85 0.06 35.37
N TRP A 157 -6.67 -0.17 34.82
CA TRP A 157 -6.19 0.51 33.62
C TRP A 157 -6.64 -0.27 32.40
N THR A 158 -7.34 0.37 31.47
CA THR A 158 -7.95 -0.31 30.33
C THR A 158 -7.75 0.48 29.04
N ILE A 159 -7.68 -0.24 27.92
CA ILE A 159 -7.74 0.35 26.58
C ILE A 159 -8.48 -0.60 25.65
N ASP A 160 -9.36 -0.04 24.82
CA ASP A 160 -10.00 -0.75 23.73
C ASP A 160 -9.13 -0.62 22.48
N LEU A 161 -8.70 -1.76 21.94
CA LEU A 161 -7.89 -1.87 20.74
C LEU A 161 -8.72 -2.53 19.63
N TYR A 162 -8.43 -2.20 18.38
CA TYR A 162 -9.08 -2.81 17.23
C TYR A 162 -8.01 -3.48 16.37
N LEU A 163 -7.86 -4.79 16.56
CA LEU A 163 -6.72 -5.56 16.08
C LEU A 163 -7.19 -6.73 15.23
N GLU A 164 -6.45 -7.04 14.17
CA GLU A 164 -6.68 -8.28 13.44
C GLU A 164 -6.31 -9.48 14.33
N PRO A 165 -6.92 -10.66 14.14
CA PRO A 165 -6.53 -11.86 14.87
C PRO A 165 -5.08 -12.26 14.56
N ASP A 166 -4.16 -12.00 15.49
CA ASP A 166 -2.74 -12.33 15.37
C ASP A 166 -2.05 -12.28 16.75
N LYS A 167 -0.73 -12.53 16.76
CA LYS A 167 0.17 -12.41 17.90
C LYS A 167 0.94 -11.09 17.78
N TYR A 168 0.87 -10.26 18.81
CA TYR A 168 1.50 -8.93 18.84
C TYR A 168 2.53 -8.85 19.97
N ALA A 169 3.76 -8.44 19.66
CA ALA A 169 4.75 -8.13 20.68
C ALA A 169 4.46 -6.75 21.28
N TYR A 170 4.55 -6.65 22.61
CA TYR A 170 4.29 -5.39 23.33
C TYR A 170 5.07 -5.29 24.64
N GLN A 171 5.05 -4.08 25.21
CA GLN A 171 5.47 -3.72 26.56
C GLN A 171 4.46 -2.75 27.17
N VAL A 172 4.55 -2.58 28.49
CA VAL A 172 3.82 -1.53 29.22
C VAL A 172 4.80 -0.44 29.64
N VAL A 173 4.36 0.81 29.54
CA VAL A 173 5.12 1.98 29.99
C VAL A 173 4.39 2.57 31.19
N LEU A 174 4.99 2.43 32.37
CA LEU A 174 4.44 2.92 33.64
C LEU A 174 5.22 4.15 34.07
N ASP A 175 4.56 5.32 34.09
CA ASP A 175 5.18 6.62 34.39
C ASP A 175 6.48 6.89 33.62
N GLY A 176 6.51 6.48 32.34
CA GLY A 176 7.65 6.64 31.44
C GLY A 176 8.69 5.49 31.48
N LYS A 177 8.53 4.52 32.39
CA LYS A 177 9.41 3.36 32.48
C LYS A 177 8.84 2.17 31.71
N TRP A 178 9.59 1.74 30.69
CA TRP A 178 9.28 0.58 29.86
C TRP A 178 9.58 -0.73 30.60
N GLN A 179 8.65 -1.68 30.52
CA GLN A 179 8.83 -3.02 31.08
C GLN A 179 7.91 -4.04 30.41
N LEU A 180 8.22 -5.32 30.62
CA LEU A 180 7.29 -6.40 30.30
C LEU A 180 6.02 -6.25 31.13
N ASP A 181 4.91 -6.72 30.58
CA ASP A 181 3.67 -6.84 31.34
C ASP A 181 3.84 -7.93 32.42
N PRO A 182 3.88 -7.56 33.72
CA PRO A 182 4.04 -8.53 34.81
C PRO A 182 2.88 -9.52 34.91
N ASN A 183 1.72 -9.20 34.32
CA ASN A 183 0.54 -10.05 34.32
C ASN A 183 0.49 -11.01 33.12
N ASN A 184 1.50 -10.96 32.23
CA ASN A 184 1.58 -11.84 31.07
C ASN A 184 2.89 -12.64 31.10
N GLU A 185 2.77 -13.95 31.33
CA GLU A 185 3.91 -14.86 31.40
C GLU A 185 4.54 -15.15 30.02
N VAL A 186 3.80 -14.92 28.92
CA VAL A 186 4.27 -15.22 27.58
C VAL A 186 5.24 -14.15 27.11
N LYS A 187 6.48 -14.58 26.83
CA LYS A 187 7.57 -13.71 26.37
C LYS A 187 8.06 -14.15 25.00
N VAL A 188 8.36 -13.18 24.14
CA VAL A 188 8.97 -13.38 22.83
C VAL A 188 10.27 -12.59 22.74
N SER A 189 11.29 -13.15 22.08
CA SER A 189 12.56 -12.45 21.84
C SER A 189 12.32 -11.19 21.02
N ASN A 190 12.98 -10.08 21.38
CA ASN A 190 12.95 -8.84 20.61
C ASN A 190 14.03 -8.77 19.51
N GLY A 191 14.82 -9.83 19.32
CA GLY A 191 15.91 -9.86 18.33
C GLY A 191 17.15 -9.03 18.70
N MET A 192 17.14 -8.35 19.85
CA MET A 192 18.23 -7.48 20.33
C MET A 192 18.79 -7.94 21.69
N GLY A 193 18.57 -9.20 22.05
CA GLY A 193 19.03 -9.78 23.32
C GLY A 193 18.10 -9.54 24.53
N GLY A 194 16.89 -9.03 24.30
CA GLY A 194 15.85 -8.87 25.32
C GLY A 194 14.53 -9.56 24.94
N TYR A 195 13.47 -9.22 25.68
CA TYR A 195 12.14 -9.82 25.50
C TYR A 195 11.05 -8.74 25.42
N ASN A 196 9.94 -9.12 24.80
CA ASN A 196 8.65 -8.43 24.84
C ASN A 196 7.58 -9.38 25.38
N SER A 197 6.50 -8.85 25.93
CA SER A 197 5.29 -9.63 26.22
C SER A 197 4.57 -9.92 24.90
N GLN A 198 3.82 -11.02 24.82
CA GLN A 198 3.05 -11.37 23.63
C GLN A 198 1.56 -11.36 23.92
N LEU A 199 0.84 -10.50 23.20
CA LEU A 199 -0.61 -10.47 23.17
C LEU A 199 -1.10 -11.40 22.07
N VAL A 200 -2.15 -12.19 22.34
CA VAL A 200 -2.83 -12.99 21.31
C VAL A 200 -4.25 -12.48 21.15
N VAL A 201 -4.60 -12.05 19.93
CA VAL A 201 -5.94 -11.58 19.58
C VAL A 201 -6.65 -12.66 18.78
N GLY A 202 -7.84 -13.06 19.24
CA GLY A 202 -8.63 -14.11 18.59
C GLY A 202 -8.10 -15.52 18.85
N SER A 203 -8.70 -16.51 18.19
CA SER A 203 -8.31 -17.91 18.29
C SER A 203 -7.25 -18.27 17.26
N GLU A 204 -6.35 -19.19 17.62
CA GLU A 204 -5.39 -19.77 16.68
C GLU A 204 -6.12 -20.37 15.47
N GLN A 205 -5.71 -19.96 14.28
CA GLN A 205 -6.40 -20.26 13.02
C GLN A 205 -6.19 -21.73 12.64
N LYS A 206 -7.28 -22.49 12.49
CA LYS A 206 -7.23 -23.93 12.16
C LYS A 206 -7.30 -24.25 10.67
N SER A 207 -7.71 -23.29 9.84
CA SER A 207 -7.89 -23.48 8.41
C SER A 207 -6.82 -22.71 7.63
N PRO A 208 -6.27 -23.29 6.54
CA PRO A 208 -5.31 -22.57 5.71
C PRO A 208 -5.97 -21.35 5.06
N LYS A 209 -5.21 -20.26 4.92
CA LYS A 209 -5.64 -19.06 4.20
C LYS A 209 -6.06 -19.45 2.77
N PRO A 210 -7.15 -18.91 2.21
CA PRO A 210 -7.51 -19.08 0.82
C PRO A 210 -6.39 -18.65 -0.12
N GLU A 211 -6.09 -19.50 -1.09
CA GLU A 211 -5.09 -19.25 -2.15
C GLU A 211 -5.73 -19.53 -3.51
N LEU A 212 -5.37 -18.72 -4.50
CA LEU A 212 -5.84 -18.85 -5.87
C LEU A 212 -4.65 -18.74 -6.83
N GLU A 213 -4.49 -19.74 -7.69
CA GLU A 213 -3.41 -19.79 -8.68
C GLU A 213 -3.98 -20.01 -10.09
N THR A 214 -3.19 -19.67 -11.11
CA THR A 214 -3.52 -20.01 -12.50
C THR A 214 -3.11 -21.46 -12.76
N GLU A 215 -4.08 -22.34 -13.02
CA GLU A 215 -3.86 -23.77 -13.28
C GLU A 215 -3.43 -24.00 -14.74
N LYS A 216 -4.18 -23.43 -15.69
CA LYS A 216 -3.87 -23.51 -17.13
C LYS A 216 -4.62 -22.46 -17.93
N ILE A 217 -4.19 -22.26 -19.17
CA ILE A 217 -4.82 -21.37 -20.14
C ILE A 217 -5.09 -22.16 -21.42
N GLU A 218 -6.30 -22.04 -21.95
CA GLU A 218 -6.71 -22.66 -23.22
C GLU A 218 -7.38 -21.60 -24.09
N GLU A 219 -6.68 -21.11 -25.12
CA GLU A 219 -7.17 -20.07 -26.02
C GLU A 219 -7.66 -18.81 -25.27
N ASN A 220 -8.98 -18.65 -25.12
CA ASN A 220 -9.66 -17.54 -24.45
C ASN A 220 -10.23 -17.93 -23.07
N LYS A 221 -9.81 -19.07 -22.51
CA LYS A 221 -10.25 -19.58 -21.21
C LYS A 221 -9.08 -19.65 -20.25
N ILE A 222 -9.30 -19.13 -19.06
CA ILE A 222 -8.36 -19.16 -17.95
C ILE A 222 -8.93 -20.09 -16.90
N TYR A 223 -8.15 -21.07 -16.47
CA TYR A 223 -8.51 -21.97 -15.39
C TYR A 223 -7.73 -21.57 -14.15
N LEU A 224 -8.45 -21.22 -13.09
CA LEU A 224 -7.91 -20.87 -11.79
C LEU A 224 -8.21 -21.98 -10.80
N LYS A 225 -7.34 -22.22 -9.84
CA LYS A 225 -7.51 -23.29 -8.84
C LYS A 225 -7.35 -22.74 -7.44
N SER A 226 -8.31 -23.08 -6.60
CA SER A 226 -8.27 -22.77 -5.18
C SER A 226 -7.67 -23.92 -4.36
N ASN A 227 -7.18 -23.59 -3.16
CA ASN A 227 -6.65 -24.60 -2.24
C ASN A 227 -7.75 -25.36 -1.46
N ALA A 228 -8.97 -24.82 -1.33
CA ALA A 228 -10.07 -25.46 -0.59
C ALA A 228 -11.43 -25.42 -1.33
N LEU A 229 -12.34 -26.32 -0.93
CA LEU A 229 -13.72 -26.35 -1.43
C LEU A 229 -14.61 -25.37 -0.65
N GLY A 230 -15.71 -24.93 -1.26
CA GLY A 230 -16.73 -24.11 -0.59
C GLY A 230 -16.35 -22.64 -0.41
N GLN A 231 -15.24 -22.20 -0.99
CA GLN A 231 -14.82 -20.80 -0.98
C GLN A 231 -15.67 -19.94 -1.93
N LYS A 232 -15.66 -18.63 -1.68
CA LYS A 232 -16.32 -17.60 -2.48
C LYS A 232 -15.28 -16.92 -3.35
N TYR A 233 -15.73 -16.32 -4.46
CA TYR A 233 -14.83 -15.73 -5.45
C TYR A 233 -15.36 -14.40 -5.95
N LEU A 234 -14.44 -13.48 -6.19
CA LEU A 234 -14.68 -12.27 -6.97
C LEU A 234 -13.77 -12.37 -8.20
N VAL A 235 -14.35 -12.37 -9.40
CA VAL A 235 -13.59 -12.35 -10.66
C VAL A 235 -14.01 -11.11 -11.42
N MET A 236 -13.04 -10.31 -11.85
CA MET A 236 -13.26 -9.05 -12.53
C MET A 236 -12.43 -8.97 -13.81
N PHE A 237 -12.97 -8.30 -14.82
CA PHE A 237 -12.20 -7.76 -15.93
C PHE A 237 -12.13 -6.25 -15.75
N GLN A 238 -10.91 -5.72 -15.69
CA GLN A 238 -10.67 -4.34 -15.24
C GLN A 238 -11.39 -4.07 -13.91
N ASN A 239 -12.38 -3.18 -13.90
CA ASN A 239 -13.16 -2.78 -12.73
C ASN A 239 -14.60 -3.34 -12.76
N HIS A 240 -14.84 -4.45 -13.47
CA HIS A 240 -16.18 -5.05 -13.61
C HIS A 240 -16.17 -6.52 -13.29
N ARG A 241 -17.10 -6.96 -12.44
CA ARG A 241 -17.34 -8.38 -12.22
C ARG A 241 -17.70 -9.11 -13.51
N ILE A 242 -17.12 -10.29 -13.68
CA ILE A 242 -17.39 -11.20 -14.79
C ILE A 242 -17.77 -12.59 -14.28
N GLY A 243 -18.49 -13.34 -15.11
CA GLY A 243 -18.95 -14.68 -14.77
C GLY A 243 -17.83 -15.71 -14.82
N TYR A 244 -18.03 -16.82 -14.12
CA TYR A 244 -17.15 -17.98 -14.13
C TYR A 244 -17.95 -19.26 -13.93
N GLU A 245 -17.36 -20.40 -14.30
CA GLU A 245 -17.89 -21.73 -14.04
C GLU A 245 -17.01 -22.44 -13.00
N LEU A 246 -17.60 -22.83 -11.87
CA LEU A 246 -16.93 -23.53 -10.79
C LEU A 246 -17.19 -25.04 -10.87
N LYS A 247 -16.11 -25.82 -10.89
CA LYS A 247 -16.13 -27.28 -10.78
C LYS A 247 -15.14 -27.74 -9.71
N GLY A 248 -15.64 -28.14 -8.55
CA GLY A 248 -14.80 -28.50 -7.40
C GLY A 248 -14.01 -27.29 -6.91
N LYS A 249 -12.67 -27.34 -7.05
CA LYS A 249 -11.75 -26.24 -6.70
C LYS A 249 -11.33 -25.39 -7.91
N SER A 250 -11.72 -25.78 -9.12
CA SER A 250 -11.29 -25.09 -10.34
C SER A 250 -12.37 -24.16 -10.87
N LEU A 251 -11.97 -22.95 -11.24
CA LEU A 251 -12.79 -21.92 -11.88
C LEU A 251 -12.38 -21.80 -13.33
N LYS A 252 -13.34 -21.87 -14.24
CA LYS A 252 -13.15 -21.51 -15.64
C LYS A 252 -13.68 -20.11 -15.86
N VAL A 253 -12.80 -19.19 -16.25
CA VAL A 253 -13.08 -17.80 -16.59
C VAL A 253 -12.91 -17.62 -18.10
N GLU A 254 -13.91 -17.07 -18.76
CA GLU A 254 -13.81 -16.72 -20.18
C GLU A 254 -13.32 -15.27 -20.33
N VAL A 255 -12.31 -15.06 -21.16
CA VAL A 255 -11.81 -13.70 -21.45
C VAL A 255 -12.91 -12.92 -22.18
N PRO A 256 -13.33 -11.75 -21.67
CA PRO A 256 -14.37 -10.95 -22.32
C PRO A 256 -13.95 -10.51 -23.73
N LYS A 257 -14.90 -10.50 -24.67
CA LYS A 257 -14.66 -10.07 -26.06
C LYS A 257 -14.08 -8.64 -26.13
N ALA A 258 -14.52 -7.77 -25.23
CA ALA A 258 -14.05 -6.38 -25.12
C ALA A 258 -12.53 -6.27 -24.91
N ALA A 259 -11.87 -7.29 -24.34
CA ALA A 259 -10.42 -7.32 -24.19
C ALA A 259 -9.67 -7.23 -25.53
N SER A 260 -10.29 -7.61 -26.65
CA SER A 260 -9.68 -7.54 -27.98
C SER A 260 -9.45 -6.10 -28.44
N ASN A 261 -10.21 -5.14 -27.89
CA ASN A 261 -10.12 -3.72 -28.22
C ASN A 261 -9.15 -2.97 -27.29
N ILE A 262 -8.54 -3.65 -26.32
CA ILE A 262 -7.69 -3.03 -25.30
C ILE A 262 -6.31 -3.71 -25.34
N LYS A 263 -5.29 -2.94 -25.75
CA LYS A 263 -3.91 -3.43 -25.88
C LYS A 263 -3.36 -4.01 -24.58
N ARG A 264 -3.70 -3.45 -23.43
CA ARG A 264 -3.32 -4.00 -22.12
C ARG A 264 -4.53 -3.94 -21.18
N SER A 265 -5.01 -5.10 -20.77
CA SER A 265 -6.15 -5.27 -19.87
C SER A 265 -5.90 -6.41 -18.90
N TYR A 266 -6.72 -6.54 -17.88
CA TYR A 266 -6.45 -7.44 -16.77
C TYR A 266 -7.70 -8.22 -16.36
N ILE A 267 -7.50 -9.51 -16.10
CA ILE A 267 -8.41 -10.31 -15.28
C ILE A 267 -7.86 -10.28 -13.87
N ARG A 268 -8.71 -9.93 -12.92
CA ARG A 268 -8.39 -9.82 -11.49
C ARG A 268 -9.26 -10.83 -10.76
N ALA A 269 -8.71 -11.58 -9.82
CA ALA A 269 -9.48 -12.57 -9.10
C ALA A 269 -9.06 -12.68 -7.63
N TRP A 270 -10.04 -12.90 -6.77
CA TRP A 270 -9.85 -13.20 -5.36
C TRP A 270 -10.62 -14.45 -4.99
N VAL A 271 -10.09 -15.19 -4.03
CA VAL A 271 -10.81 -16.24 -3.31
C VAL A 271 -10.88 -15.87 -1.84
N TYR A 272 -12.02 -16.12 -1.21
CA TYR A 272 -12.24 -15.77 0.18
C TYR A 272 -13.21 -16.73 0.86
N ASP A 273 -13.19 -16.74 2.18
CA ASP A 273 -14.21 -17.35 3.02
C ASP A 273 -14.73 -16.31 4.03
N ASP A 274 -15.39 -16.75 5.09
CA ASP A 274 -15.96 -15.82 6.09
C ASP A 274 -14.90 -15.21 7.02
N ASN A 275 -13.67 -15.72 7.01
CA ASN A 275 -12.58 -15.33 7.89
C ASN A 275 -11.36 -14.77 7.15
N PHE A 276 -11.18 -15.10 5.87
CA PHE A 276 -9.99 -14.78 5.12
C PHE A 276 -10.25 -14.36 3.70
N LEU A 277 -9.31 -13.58 3.17
CA LEU A 277 -9.22 -13.15 1.79
C LEU A 277 -7.83 -13.51 1.24
N SER A 278 -7.79 -14.06 0.03
CA SER A 278 -6.54 -14.27 -0.69
C SER A 278 -5.95 -12.94 -1.15
N ASP A 279 -4.68 -12.97 -1.54
CA ASP A 279 -4.13 -11.87 -2.32
C ASP A 279 -4.84 -11.78 -3.68
N GLU A 280 -4.75 -10.60 -4.32
CA GLU A 280 -5.31 -10.40 -5.66
C GLU A 280 -4.50 -11.21 -6.68
N LEU A 281 -5.14 -12.17 -7.35
CA LEU A 281 -4.56 -12.82 -8.52
C LEU A 281 -4.73 -11.91 -9.73
N PHE A 282 -3.61 -11.48 -10.29
CA PHE A 282 -3.54 -10.49 -11.36
C PHE A 282 -3.06 -11.11 -12.68
N ILE A 283 -3.90 -11.10 -13.72
CA ILE A 283 -3.64 -11.81 -14.97
C ILE A 283 -3.64 -10.81 -16.14
N PRO A 284 -2.46 -10.47 -16.68
CA PRO A 284 -2.35 -9.52 -17.80
C PRO A 284 -2.76 -10.14 -19.13
N LEU A 285 -3.46 -9.32 -19.92
CA LEU A 285 -3.88 -9.63 -21.28
C LEU A 285 -3.30 -8.60 -22.27
N ASP A 286 -2.87 -9.05 -23.44
CA ASP A 286 -2.63 -8.23 -24.62
C ASP A 286 -3.66 -8.54 -25.69
N SER A 287 -4.59 -7.60 -25.93
CA SER A 287 -5.61 -7.73 -26.97
C SER A 287 -6.36 -9.08 -26.88
N ALA A 288 -6.90 -9.36 -25.69
CA ALA A 288 -7.53 -10.62 -25.26
C ALA A 288 -6.62 -11.86 -25.10
N LYS A 289 -5.33 -11.78 -25.45
CA LYS A 289 -4.40 -12.90 -25.24
C LYS A 289 -3.76 -12.83 -23.88
N VAL A 290 -3.86 -13.91 -23.10
CA VAL A 290 -3.19 -14.01 -21.80
C VAL A 290 -1.68 -14.00 -21.98
N LEU A 291 -0.98 -13.21 -21.20
CA LEU A 291 0.48 -13.22 -21.19
C LEU A 291 0.99 -14.30 -20.25
N THR A 292 1.88 -15.15 -20.75
CA THR A 292 2.40 -16.31 -20.02
C THR A 292 3.90 -16.27 -19.82
N LYS A 293 4.58 -15.27 -20.40
CA LYS A 293 6.03 -15.07 -20.27
C LYS A 293 6.30 -13.66 -19.76
N SER A 294 7.21 -13.55 -18.81
CA SER A 294 7.67 -12.26 -18.28
C SER A 294 8.25 -11.35 -19.36
N SER A 295 8.84 -11.91 -20.42
CA SER A 295 9.36 -11.15 -21.57
C SER A 295 8.28 -10.42 -22.41
N GLN A 296 7.00 -10.68 -22.18
CA GLN A 296 5.88 -9.98 -22.82
C GLN A 296 5.39 -8.78 -21.99
N LEU A 297 5.91 -8.64 -20.78
CA LEU A 297 5.68 -7.48 -19.93
C LEU A 297 6.55 -6.33 -20.43
N THR A 298 6.02 -5.14 -20.28
CA THR A 298 6.62 -3.89 -20.73
C THR A 298 6.75 -2.94 -19.56
N ARG A 299 7.48 -1.84 -19.73
CA ARG A 299 7.59 -0.82 -18.67
C ARG A 299 6.23 -0.21 -18.27
N GLN A 300 5.17 -0.42 -19.04
CA GLN A 300 3.81 -0.01 -18.68
C GLN A 300 3.16 -0.94 -17.64
N ASP A 301 3.68 -2.14 -17.43
CA ASP A 301 3.21 -3.12 -16.43
C ASP A 301 3.80 -2.84 -15.04
N LYS A 302 3.37 -1.72 -14.44
CA LYS A 302 3.97 -1.15 -13.23
C LYS A 302 4.04 -2.10 -12.03
N GLU A 303 3.05 -2.99 -11.87
CA GLU A 303 3.00 -3.99 -10.79
C GLU A 303 4.14 -5.00 -10.83
N THR A 304 4.85 -5.09 -11.96
CA THR A 304 6.01 -5.99 -12.14
C THR A 304 7.35 -5.27 -12.10
N ASN A 305 7.34 -3.98 -11.75
CA ASN A 305 8.56 -3.20 -11.68
C ASN A 305 9.48 -3.72 -10.56
N ILE A 306 10.71 -4.04 -10.91
CA ILE A 306 11.82 -4.24 -9.96
C ILE A 306 12.52 -2.89 -9.85
N MET A 307 12.26 -2.21 -8.74
CA MET A 307 12.73 -0.84 -8.50
C MET A 307 14.11 -0.80 -7.86
N TYR A 308 14.99 0.06 -8.37
CA TYR A 308 16.30 0.36 -7.77
C TYR A 308 16.35 1.83 -7.35
N TYR A 309 16.46 2.08 -6.04
CA TYR A 309 16.62 3.43 -5.51
C TYR A 309 18.06 3.92 -5.66
N VAL A 310 18.22 5.08 -6.28
CA VAL A 310 19.50 5.74 -6.55
C VAL A 310 19.54 7.05 -5.77
N MET A 311 20.35 7.09 -4.71
CA MET A 311 20.77 8.35 -4.12
C MET A 311 21.83 8.99 -5.03
N VAL A 312 21.40 9.93 -5.87
CA VAL A 312 22.18 10.45 -7.01
C VAL A 312 23.59 10.86 -6.58
N ASP A 313 23.68 11.67 -5.53
CA ASP A 313 24.95 12.19 -4.99
C ASP A 313 25.94 11.11 -4.53
N ARG A 314 25.46 9.92 -4.15
CA ARG A 314 26.29 8.82 -3.63
C ARG A 314 26.58 7.74 -4.66
N PHE A 315 25.91 7.78 -5.82
CA PHE A 315 25.91 6.65 -6.73
C PHE A 315 27.13 6.63 -7.65
N LYS A 316 27.33 7.69 -8.44
CA LYS A 316 28.46 7.81 -9.36
C LYS A 316 28.67 9.25 -9.80
N ASN A 317 29.89 9.75 -9.66
CA ASN A 317 30.33 11.06 -10.15
C ASN A 317 30.92 10.90 -11.56
N ALA A 318 30.32 11.57 -12.55
CA ALA A 318 30.79 11.59 -13.93
C ALA A 318 31.27 12.98 -14.38
N LYS A 319 30.73 14.06 -13.81
CA LYS A 319 30.98 15.44 -14.20
C LYS A 319 31.57 16.27 -13.06
N LYS A 320 32.85 16.08 -12.75
CA LYS A 320 33.54 16.78 -11.66
C LYS A 320 33.45 18.31 -11.72
N GLU A 321 33.18 18.90 -12.88
CA GLU A 321 32.96 20.34 -13.03
C GLU A 321 31.73 20.88 -12.29
N ASN A 322 30.76 20.01 -11.93
CA ASN A 322 29.59 20.38 -11.15
C ASN A 322 29.74 20.08 -9.64
N ASP A 323 30.87 19.49 -9.22
CA ASP A 323 31.17 19.20 -7.83
C ASP A 323 31.19 20.49 -7.02
N ALA A 324 30.37 20.55 -5.96
CA ALA A 324 30.37 21.67 -5.03
C ALA A 324 30.14 21.22 -3.57
N PRO A 325 31.10 20.48 -2.97
CA PRO A 325 31.10 20.22 -1.54
C PRO A 325 31.25 21.52 -0.74
N LEU A 326 30.69 21.56 0.47
CA LEU A 326 30.82 22.70 1.37
C LEU A 326 32.26 22.89 1.83
N ASN A 327 33.00 21.79 2.06
CA ASN A 327 34.36 21.79 2.60
C ASN A 327 34.47 22.58 3.92
N ASP A 328 33.47 22.42 4.78
CA ASP A 328 33.33 23.17 6.02
C ASP A 328 33.66 22.28 7.24
N PRO A 329 34.50 22.73 8.20
CA PRO A 329 34.88 21.91 9.34
C PRO A 329 33.74 21.58 10.32
N GLU A 330 32.62 22.31 10.28
CA GLU A 330 31.41 21.99 11.06
C GLU A 330 30.52 20.92 10.40
N VAL A 331 30.88 20.48 9.19
CA VAL A 331 30.17 19.45 8.43
C VAL A 331 31.07 18.23 8.32
N ASN A 332 30.60 17.10 8.85
CA ASN A 332 31.32 15.85 8.65
C ASN A 332 31.44 15.55 7.14
N PRO A 333 32.61 15.15 6.60
CA PRO A 333 32.73 14.82 5.18
C PRO A 333 31.73 13.75 4.69
N LYS A 334 31.24 12.88 5.57
CA LYS A 334 30.17 11.89 5.24
C LYS A 334 28.78 12.52 5.07
N ALA A 335 28.59 13.74 5.58
CA ALA A 335 27.38 14.56 5.53
C ALA A 335 27.50 15.74 4.52
N ASP A 336 28.60 15.80 3.77
CA ASP A 336 28.79 16.75 2.68
C ASP A 336 28.40 16.12 1.32
N PHE A 337 28.36 16.90 0.24
CA PHE A 337 28.18 16.41 -1.12
C PHE A 337 29.37 15.56 -1.57
N HIS A 338 29.11 14.44 -2.25
CA HIS A 338 30.16 13.55 -2.81
C HIS A 338 30.27 13.65 -4.33
N GLY A 339 29.39 14.41 -4.98
CA GLY A 339 29.50 14.76 -6.40
C GLY A 339 28.88 13.74 -7.35
N GLY A 340 28.13 12.77 -6.84
CA GLY A 340 27.33 11.91 -7.72
C GLY A 340 26.28 12.72 -8.48
N ASP A 341 26.08 12.39 -9.76
CA ASP A 341 25.31 13.23 -10.68
C ASP A 341 24.45 12.39 -11.65
N ILE A 342 23.54 13.06 -12.36
CA ILE A 342 22.61 12.44 -13.31
C ILE A 342 23.35 11.76 -14.48
N ALA A 343 24.50 12.31 -14.90
CA ALA A 343 25.30 11.72 -15.96
C ALA A 343 25.93 10.40 -15.50
N GLY A 344 26.37 10.31 -14.24
CA GLY A 344 26.84 9.07 -13.63
C GLY A 344 25.77 7.98 -13.62
N VAL A 345 24.53 8.32 -13.28
CA VAL A 345 23.39 7.39 -13.41
C VAL A 345 23.19 6.96 -14.86
N THR A 346 23.24 7.92 -15.80
CA THR A 346 23.09 7.68 -17.24
C THR A 346 24.15 6.72 -17.78
N GLU A 347 25.40 6.83 -17.33
CA GLU A 347 26.46 5.89 -17.70
C GLU A 347 26.16 4.46 -17.25
N MET A 348 25.60 4.30 -16.04
CA MET A 348 25.22 2.98 -15.52
C MET A 348 24.01 2.40 -16.28
N VAL A 349 23.09 3.25 -16.75
CA VAL A 349 21.99 2.87 -17.65
C VAL A 349 22.52 2.45 -19.02
N LYS A 350 23.47 3.20 -19.60
CA LYS A 350 24.10 2.88 -20.90
C LYS A 350 24.87 1.56 -20.84
N GLY A 351 25.52 1.28 -19.72
CA GLY A 351 26.09 -0.03 -19.40
C GLY A 351 25.04 -1.11 -19.17
N ASP A 352 25.43 -2.19 -18.49
CA ASP A 352 24.56 -3.34 -18.23
C ASP A 352 24.26 -3.56 -16.74
N TYR A 353 24.62 -2.61 -15.88
CA TYR A 353 24.48 -2.71 -14.42
C TYR A 353 23.03 -3.01 -14.01
N PHE A 354 22.08 -2.17 -14.43
CA PHE A 354 20.67 -2.32 -14.08
C PHE A 354 20.05 -3.56 -14.72
N SER A 355 20.37 -3.84 -15.99
CA SER A 355 19.86 -5.02 -16.70
C SER A 355 20.35 -6.34 -16.08
N LYS A 356 21.60 -6.41 -15.60
CA LYS A 356 22.14 -7.60 -14.92
C LYS A 356 21.46 -7.88 -13.60
N LEU A 357 20.98 -6.84 -12.91
CA LEU A 357 20.20 -6.95 -11.69
C LEU A 357 18.71 -7.26 -11.96
N GLY A 358 18.27 -7.22 -13.23
CA GLY A 358 16.86 -7.37 -13.60
C GLY A 358 16.00 -6.14 -13.27
N VAL A 359 16.63 -4.96 -13.07
CA VAL A 359 15.92 -3.72 -12.74
C VAL A 359 15.12 -3.24 -13.93
N THR A 360 13.86 -2.92 -13.71
CA THR A 360 12.92 -2.38 -14.72
C THR A 360 12.43 -0.97 -14.38
N ALA A 361 12.81 -0.44 -13.21
CA ALA A 361 12.52 0.92 -12.80
C ALA A 361 13.65 1.51 -11.93
N ILE A 362 14.10 2.71 -12.25
CA ILE A 362 15.06 3.47 -11.46
C ILE A 362 14.30 4.54 -10.68
N TRP A 363 14.45 4.55 -9.36
CA TRP A 363 13.88 5.58 -8.50
C TRP A 363 14.99 6.52 -8.04
N LEU A 364 15.00 7.75 -8.56
CA LEU A 364 15.98 8.77 -8.20
C LEU A 364 15.58 9.47 -6.91
N SER A 365 16.55 9.70 -6.02
CA SER A 365 16.43 10.71 -4.96
C SER A 365 16.05 12.08 -5.55
N PRO A 366 15.54 13.03 -4.75
CA PRO A 366 15.18 14.34 -5.28
C PRO A 366 16.39 15.03 -5.90
N ILE A 367 16.22 15.54 -7.12
CA ILE A 367 17.29 16.21 -7.90
C ILE A 367 17.08 17.72 -8.01
N VAL A 368 16.06 18.25 -7.35
CA VAL A 368 15.69 19.66 -7.44
C VAL A 368 16.64 20.53 -6.65
N GLU A 369 16.68 21.82 -6.96
CA GLU A 369 17.55 22.79 -6.31
C GLU A 369 17.33 22.79 -4.79
N ASN A 370 18.43 22.61 -4.06
CA ASN A 370 18.52 22.58 -2.61
C ASN A 370 19.38 23.75 -2.11
N PRO A 371 19.33 24.12 -0.81
CA PRO A 371 20.11 25.23 -0.31
C PRO A 371 21.62 24.97 -0.41
N LYS A 372 22.39 26.06 -0.39
CA LYS A 372 23.86 26.02 -0.54
C LYS A 372 24.61 26.02 0.80
N GLY A 373 23.93 26.35 1.89
CA GLY A 373 24.52 26.39 3.23
C GLY A 373 24.57 25.03 3.91
N LYS A 374 25.04 25.06 5.16
CA LYS A 374 24.95 23.97 6.14
C LYS A 374 23.77 24.20 7.06
N TYR A 375 22.93 23.18 7.25
CA TYR A 375 21.73 23.26 8.08
C TYR A 375 21.63 22.07 9.03
N GLY A 376 20.60 22.11 9.86
CA GLY A 376 20.34 21.12 10.89
C GLY A 376 21.19 21.34 12.14
N LEU A 377 20.76 20.70 13.22
CA LEU A 377 21.53 20.56 14.45
C LEU A 377 21.36 19.11 14.89
N TYR A 378 22.29 18.26 14.52
CA TYR A 378 22.42 16.98 15.20
C TYR A 378 23.14 17.27 16.51
N ASP A 379 22.44 17.16 17.64
CA ASP A 379 23.00 17.31 18.99
C ASP A 379 22.66 16.06 19.80
N VAL A 380 23.26 14.94 19.41
CA VAL A 380 23.05 13.64 20.07
C VAL A 380 24.36 13.20 20.71
N LYS A 381 24.31 12.92 22.01
CA LYS A 381 25.45 12.42 22.81
C LYS A 381 26.70 13.33 22.72
N GLY A 382 26.50 14.64 22.59
CA GLY A 382 27.59 15.64 22.54
C GLY A 382 28.25 15.82 21.17
N ILE A 383 27.79 15.13 20.13
CA ILE A 383 28.22 15.37 18.74
C ILE A 383 27.32 16.45 18.17
N LYS A 384 27.88 17.64 17.94
CA LYS A 384 27.24 18.73 17.22
C LYS A 384 27.71 18.73 15.77
N SER A 385 26.83 18.40 14.84
CA SER A 385 27.14 18.46 13.40
C SER A 385 26.04 19.16 12.63
N LYS A 386 26.45 19.88 11.58
CA LYS A 386 25.58 20.35 10.52
C LYS A 386 25.74 19.46 9.29
N PHE A 387 24.84 19.62 8.33
CA PHE A 387 24.77 18.79 7.14
C PHE A 387 24.59 19.67 5.91
N SER A 388 25.16 19.23 4.79
CA SER A 388 24.81 19.76 3.48
C SER A 388 23.49 19.12 3.00
N ALA A 389 22.85 19.74 2.01
CA ALA A 389 21.59 19.25 1.43
C ALA A 389 21.77 18.12 0.39
N TYR A 390 22.83 17.31 0.51
CA TYR A 390 23.21 16.27 -0.48
C TYR A 390 22.12 15.22 -0.75
N HIS A 391 21.19 15.05 0.18
CA HIS A 391 20.08 14.11 0.07
C HIS A 391 18.93 14.62 -0.80
N GLY A 392 18.85 15.91 -1.10
CA GLY A 392 17.85 16.49 -2.01
C GLY A 392 16.49 16.85 -1.38
N TYR A 393 16.24 16.50 -0.12
CA TYR A 393 14.93 16.63 0.54
C TYR A 393 14.64 18.02 1.14
N TRP A 394 15.44 19.05 0.85
CA TRP A 394 15.22 20.43 1.27
C TRP A 394 15.00 21.34 0.05
N PRO A 395 13.90 21.16 -0.71
CA PRO A 395 13.73 21.87 -1.95
C PRO A 395 13.62 23.38 -1.73
N VAL A 396 14.43 24.16 -2.45
CA VAL A 396 14.27 25.61 -2.62
C VAL A 396 13.60 25.97 -3.94
N SER A 397 13.41 24.95 -4.81
CA SER A 397 12.62 25.00 -6.04
C SER A 397 11.99 23.62 -6.30
N PHE A 398 10.82 23.57 -6.93
CA PHE A 398 10.22 22.33 -7.44
C PHE A 398 10.48 22.07 -8.92
N THR A 399 10.99 23.06 -9.66
CA THR A 399 11.04 23.03 -11.13
C THR A 399 12.45 23.19 -11.69
N LYS A 400 13.45 23.38 -10.83
CA LYS A 400 14.85 23.56 -11.24
C LYS A 400 15.67 22.40 -10.72
N ILE A 401 16.47 21.81 -11.59
CA ILE A 401 17.47 20.80 -11.22
C ILE A 401 18.59 21.49 -10.46
N ASP A 402 19.08 20.85 -9.39
CA ASP A 402 20.25 21.31 -8.67
C ASP A 402 21.47 21.23 -9.57
N LYS A 403 22.21 22.35 -9.68
CA LYS A 403 23.40 22.42 -10.54
C LYS A 403 24.46 21.38 -10.16
N ARG A 404 24.50 20.96 -8.89
CA ARG A 404 25.38 19.88 -8.38
C ARG A 404 25.05 18.52 -8.98
N PHE A 405 23.81 18.29 -9.42
CA PHE A 405 23.38 17.02 -10.02
C PHE A 405 23.33 17.05 -11.55
N GLY A 406 23.31 18.24 -12.16
CA GLY A 406 23.42 18.39 -13.61
C GLY A 406 22.43 19.40 -14.20
N THR A 407 22.03 19.14 -15.44
CA THR A 407 21.20 20.04 -16.24
C THR A 407 19.90 19.37 -16.72
N PRO A 408 18.91 20.13 -17.23
CA PRO A 408 17.74 19.54 -17.87
C PRO A 408 18.08 18.64 -19.07
N ALA A 409 19.18 18.91 -19.78
CA ALA A 409 19.65 18.06 -20.87
C ALA A 409 20.12 16.69 -20.34
N ASP A 410 20.82 16.66 -19.21
CA ASP A 410 21.28 15.42 -18.57
C ASP A 410 20.09 14.55 -18.11
N LEU A 411 19.05 15.17 -17.56
CA LEU A 411 17.83 14.44 -17.18
C LEU A 411 17.10 13.87 -18.41
N ASN A 412 16.97 14.66 -19.47
CA ASN A 412 16.38 14.17 -20.73
C ASN A 412 17.18 13.00 -21.30
N GLU A 413 18.52 13.06 -21.24
CA GLU A 413 19.38 11.97 -21.68
C GLU A 413 19.19 10.71 -20.83
N LEU A 414 19.15 10.82 -19.50
CA LEU A 414 18.86 9.71 -18.60
C LEU A 414 17.53 9.04 -18.94
N VAL A 415 16.47 9.83 -19.07
CA VAL A 415 15.11 9.35 -19.36
C VAL A 415 15.06 8.64 -20.71
N ASN A 416 15.67 9.23 -21.74
CA ASN A 416 15.70 8.63 -23.08
C ASN A 416 16.48 7.31 -23.11
N ASN A 417 17.65 7.26 -22.48
CA ASN A 417 18.45 6.03 -22.41
C ASN A 417 17.73 4.94 -21.60
N SER A 418 17.10 5.29 -20.49
CA SER A 418 16.31 4.36 -19.67
C SER A 418 15.13 3.79 -20.46
N HIS A 419 14.36 4.66 -21.11
CA HIS A 419 13.21 4.23 -21.91
C HIS A 419 13.59 3.38 -23.12
N SER A 420 14.75 3.60 -23.75
CA SER A 420 15.23 2.74 -24.86
C SER A 420 15.59 1.32 -24.41
N LYS A 421 15.71 1.09 -23.10
CA LYS A 421 15.99 -0.21 -22.48
C LYS A 421 14.79 -0.76 -21.70
N ASP A 422 13.60 -0.21 -21.92
CA ASP A 422 12.37 -0.55 -21.18
C ASP A 422 12.49 -0.37 -19.65
N ILE A 423 13.30 0.60 -19.21
CA ILE A 423 13.45 0.98 -17.81
C ILE A 423 12.64 2.26 -17.53
N ASN A 424 11.76 2.23 -16.54
CA ASN A 424 11.07 3.43 -16.04
C ASN A 424 11.99 4.31 -15.22
N VAL A 425 11.75 5.63 -15.22
CA VAL A 425 12.41 6.57 -14.30
C VAL A 425 11.36 7.20 -13.41
N LEU A 426 11.49 6.98 -12.10
CA LEU A 426 10.69 7.60 -11.06
C LEU A 426 11.55 8.65 -10.38
N LEU A 427 10.99 9.83 -10.14
CA LEU A 427 11.65 10.90 -9.40
C LEU A 427 10.97 11.04 -8.04
N ASP A 428 11.75 10.98 -6.96
CA ASP A 428 11.25 11.34 -5.64
C ASP A 428 10.86 12.83 -5.59
N PHE A 429 9.62 13.09 -5.20
CA PHE A 429 9.04 14.43 -5.16
C PHE A 429 8.60 14.76 -3.74
N VAL A 430 9.22 15.81 -3.18
CA VAL A 430 8.98 16.26 -1.81
C VAL A 430 7.72 17.12 -1.75
N ALA A 431 6.56 16.48 -1.63
CA ALA A 431 5.27 17.18 -1.62
C ALA A 431 4.91 17.82 -0.25
N ASN A 432 5.44 17.27 0.84
CA ASN A 432 5.02 17.62 2.20
C ASN A 432 5.57 18.95 2.72
N HIS A 433 6.79 19.33 2.29
CA HIS A 433 7.50 20.48 2.86
C HIS A 433 8.44 21.15 1.86
N VAL A 434 8.87 22.36 2.19
CA VAL A 434 9.93 23.10 1.48
C VAL A 434 10.93 23.67 2.46
N HIS A 435 12.14 23.98 1.98
CA HIS A 435 13.14 24.67 2.78
C HIS A 435 12.74 26.13 3.08
N GLU A 436 13.24 26.73 4.16
CA GLU A 436 12.94 28.12 4.55
C GLU A 436 13.36 29.16 3.49
N GLU A 437 14.29 28.78 2.61
CA GLU A 437 14.72 29.61 1.49
C GLU A 437 13.76 29.60 0.30
N HIS A 438 12.82 28.65 0.24
CA HIS A 438 11.88 28.48 -0.86
C HIS A 438 10.96 29.70 -1.02
N PRO A 439 10.71 30.20 -2.25
CA PRO A 439 9.86 31.39 -2.47
C PRO A 439 8.44 31.27 -1.90
N VAL A 440 7.84 30.08 -1.95
CA VAL A 440 6.52 29.82 -1.34
C VAL A 440 6.58 30.03 0.17
N TYR A 441 7.60 29.50 0.86
CA TYR A 441 7.73 29.72 2.31
C TYR A 441 7.88 31.21 2.62
N LYS A 442 8.84 31.89 1.97
CA LYS A 442 9.08 33.32 2.16
C LYS A 442 7.82 34.19 1.97
N LYS A 443 6.95 33.83 1.02
CA LYS A 443 5.75 34.61 0.68
C LYS A 443 4.53 34.27 1.54
N TYR A 444 4.41 33.03 2.03
CA TYR A 444 3.18 32.52 2.64
C TYR A 444 3.33 32.03 4.08
N LYS A 445 4.53 32.06 4.68
CA LYS A 445 4.77 31.64 6.08
C LYS A 445 3.83 32.31 7.09
N ASP A 446 3.52 33.59 6.90
CA ASP A 446 2.66 34.36 7.82
C ASP A 446 1.16 34.32 7.42
N LYS A 447 0.79 33.47 6.45
CA LYS A 447 -0.57 33.35 5.89
C LYS A 447 -1.28 32.05 6.26
N GLY A 448 -0.74 31.31 7.23
CA GLY A 448 -1.31 30.03 7.68
C GLY A 448 -1.12 28.87 6.69
N TRP A 449 -0.21 29.00 5.71
CA TRP A 449 0.10 27.92 4.76
C TRP A 449 1.07 26.89 5.34
N PHE A 450 1.76 27.24 6.43
CA PHE A 450 2.78 26.41 7.06
C PHE A 450 2.45 26.23 8.53
N THR A 451 2.84 25.08 9.08
CA THR A 451 2.78 24.83 10.51
C THR A 451 3.75 25.76 11.24
N ASN A 452 3.37 26.19 12.44
CA ASN A 452 4.23 27.03 13.26
C ASN A 452 5.42 26.21 13.76
N LEU A 453 6.62 26.79 13.72
CA LEU A 453 7.84 26.19 14.27
C LEU A 453 7.75 26.02 15.79
N TYR A 454 6.93 26.85 16.46
CA TYR A 454 6.68 26.76 17.89
C TYR A 454 5.24 26.36 18.14
N LEU A 455 5.06 25.37 19.03
CA LEU A 455 3.76 24.99 19.57
C LEU A 455 3.23 26.07 20.53
N PRO A 456 1.93 26.05 20.88
CA PRO A 456 1.36 27.00 21.85
C PRO A 456 2.05 27.01 23.23
N ASP A 457 2.73 25.92 23.59
CA ASP A 457 3.51 25.79 24.82
C ASP A 457 4.94 26.36 24.72
N GLY A 458 5.32 26.91 23.57
CA GLY A 458 6.64 27.51 23.31
C GLY A 458 7.73 26.50 22.91
N THR A 459 7.41 25.20 22.83
CA THR A 459 8.37 24.19 22.41
C THR A 459 8.49 24.10 20.88
N LEU A 460 9.63 23.61 20.39
CA LEU A 460 9.83 23.40 18.95
C LEU A 460 8.92 22.29 18.42
N ASN A 461 8.30 22.57 17.29
CA ASN A 461 7.53 21.64 16.47
C ASN A 461 8.45 20.92 15.47
N THR A 462 9.54 20.36 15.98
CA THR A 462 10.54 19.60 15.21
C THR A 462 10.63 18.21 15.83
N GLU A 463 10.62 17.18 14.98
CA GLU A 463 10.64 15.77 15.43
C GLU A 463 9.42 15.36 16.29
N LYS A 464 8.37 16.18 16.28
CA LYS A 464 7.06 15.90 16.83
C LYS A 464 6.17 15.50 15.67
N TRP A 465 5.90 14.20 15.57
CA TRP A 465 5.22 13.58 14.43
C TRP A 465 3.70 13.49 14.65
N ASP A 466 3.20 14.10 15.72
CA ASP A 466 1.83 14.09 16.23
C ASP A 466 1.12 15.45 16.16
#